data_AF-A0A5N5JT49-F1
#
_entry.id   AF-A0A5N5JT49-F1
#
_cell.length_a   1.000
_cell.length_b   1.000
_cell.length_c   1.000
_cell.angle_alpha   90.00
_cell.angle_beta   90.00
_cell.angle_gamma   90.00
#
_symmetry.space_group_name_H-M   'P 1'
#
loop_
_entity.id
_entity.type
_entity.pdbx_description
1 polymer ?
#
loop_
_entity_poly.entity_id
_entity_poly.type
_entity_poly.pdbx_seq_one_letter_code
_entity_poly.pdbx_strand_id
1 'polypeptide(L)'
;MGRGKFKGKPTGHRHFSTPEELIAGTTATRPRTFSQVEAAEKVEEESEEELEEPSEKQKGAVGLIEINNPNLVKRKNLKARDVDIGKITELSRREREEIEKQKAHERYMKLQEQGKTEQSRKDIERLALIRQRRAEAARKREEDKTGNVHLFACSLFASLHHIYIKVFMESRLKA
;
A
#
# COMPACT_ATOMS: atom_id res chain seq x y z
N MET A 1 -41.62 4.19 30.21
CA MET A 1 -41.15 3.35 29.09
C MET A 1 -39.67 3.05 29.31
N GLY A 2 -39.34 1.85 29.80
CA GLY A 2 -37.97 1.49 30.17
C GLY A 2 -37.09 1.28 28.94
N ARG A 3 -36.09 2.16 28.72
CA ARG A 3 -35.08 1.94 27.68
C ARG A 3 -34.02 1.00 28.25
N GLY A 4 -34.08 -0.26 27.85
CA GLY A 4 -33.08 -1.26 28.21
C GLY A 4 -31.67 -0.81 27.78
N LYS A 5 -30.68 -1.01 28.65
CA LYS A 5 -29.27 -0.77 28.33
C LYS A 5 -28.80 -1.80 27.29
N PHE A 6 -28.76 -1.41 26.02
CA PHE A 6 -28.16 -2.21 24.97
C PHE A 6 -26.65 -2.32 25.22
N LYS A 7 -26.20 -3.49 25.70
CA LYS A 7 -24.78 -3.83 25.73
C LYS A 7 -24.38 -4.24 24.31
N GLY A 8 -23.81 -3.30 23.55
CA GLY A 8 -23.22 -3.61 22.25
C GLY A 8 -22.17 -4.70 22.43
N LYS A 9 -22.32 -5.82 21.72
CA LYS A 9 -21.25 -6.84 21.67
C LYS A 9 -20.00 -6.15 21.10
N PRO A 10 -18.78 -6.48 21.57
CA PRO A 10 -17.57 -5.96 20.98
C PRO A 10 -17.56 -6.38 19.51
N THR A 11 -17.76 -5.40 18.62
CA THR A 11 -17.74 -5.64 17.18
C THR A 11 -16.36 -6.17 16.86
N GLY A 12 -16.27 -7.44 16.45
CA GLY A 12 -14.99 -8.11 16.21
C GLY A 12 -14.10 -7.23 15.36
N HIS A 13 -12.87 -6.98 15.82
CA HIS A 13 -11.90 -6.23 15.04
C HIS A 13 -11.69 -6.94 13.71
N ARG A 14 -11.92 -6.22 12.61
CA ARG A 14 -11.60 -6.71 11.27
C ARG A 14 -10.10 -6.56 11.08
N HIS A 15 -9.40 -7.68 10.97
CA HIS A 15 -8.02 -7.68 10.51
C HIS A 15 -8.03 -7.50 9.00
N PHE A 16 -7.58 -6.34 8.54
CA PHE A 16 -7.28 -6.12 7.13
C PHE A 16 -5.84 -6.55 6.91
N SER A 17 -5.60 -7.40 5.92
CA SER A 17 -4.25 -7.79 5.52
C SER A 17 -3.44 -6.54 5.18
N THR A 18 -2.29 -6.39 5.80
CA THR A 18 -1.36 -5.30 5.47
C THR A 18 -0.75 -5.55 4.08
N PRO A 19 -0.30 -4.51 3.36
CA PRO A 19 0.33 -4.69 2.04
C PRO A 19 1.55 -5.61 2.11
N GLU A 20 2.31 -5.59 3.21
CA GLU A 20 3.43 -6.50 3.43
C GLU A 20 2.98 -7.97 3.57
N GLU A 21 1.86 -8.23 4.25
CA GLU A 21 1.27 -9.58 4.39
C GLU A 21 0.68 -10.11 3.07
N LEU A 22 0.15 -9.23 2.21
CA LEU A 22 -0.33 -9.61 0.88
C LEU A 22 0.82 -10.04 -0.03
N ILE A 23 1.97 -9.36 0.07
CA ILE A 23 3.18 -9.70 -0.69
C ILE A 23 3.83 -10.98 -0.15
N ALA A 24 3.86 -11.16 1.17
CA ALA A 24 4.37 -12.37 1.82
C ALA A 24 3.52 -13.62 1.56
N GLY A 25 2.28 -13.42 1.10
CA GLY A 25 1.35 -14.51 0.79
C GLY A 25 0.86 -15.25 2.03
N THR A 26 -0.17 -16.09 1.84
CA THR A 26 -0.83 -16.84 2.92
C THR A 26 0.03 -17.96 3.54
N THR A 27 1.33 -17.98 3.26
CA THR A 27 2.27 -19.03 3.69
C THR A 27 2.57 -18.98 5.19
N ALA A 28 2.54 -17.80 5.81
CA ALA A 28 2.86 -17.61 7.23
C ALA A 28 1.78 -18.13 8.19
N THR A 29 0.51 -18.10 7.79
CA THR A 29 -0.65 -18.46 8.64
C THR A 29 -1.13 -19.90 8.41
N ARG A 30 -0.56 -20.60 7.41
CA ARG A 30 -1.00 -21.93 7.03
C ARG A 30 -0.31 -23.00 7.90
N PRO A 31 -1.05 -23.86 8.61
CA PRO A 31 -0.44 -24.88 9.47
C PRO A 31 0.38 -25.86 8.63
N ARG A 32 1.61 -26.14 9.08
CA ARG A 32 2.59 -27.04 8.42
C ARG A 32 2.10 -28.47 8.17
N THR A 33 0.97 -28.87 8.77
CA THR A 33 0.37 -30.21 8.61
C THR A 33 -0.46 -30.35 7.32
N PHE A 34 -0.80 -29.25 6.64
CA PHE A 34 -1.48 -29.30 5.35
C PHE A 34 -0.43 -29.19 4.24
N SER A 35 0.29 -30.30 4.03
CA SER A 35 1.22 -30.49 2.93
C SER A 35 0.49 -30.36 1.60
N GLN A 36 0.62 -29.20 0.96
CA GLN A 36 0.37 -29.10 -0.46
C GLN A 36 1.68 -29.43 -1.15
N VAL A 37 1.62 -30.48 -1.97
CA VAL A 37 2.65 -30.84 -2.93
C VAL A 37 3.01 -29.58 -3.72
N GLU A 38 4.23 -29.14 -3.46
CA GLU A 38 5.11 -28.20 -4.15
C GLU A 38 4.53 -27.32 -5.27
N ALA A 39 4.51 -26.02 -4.99
CA ALA A 39 4.70 -24.96 -5.97
C ALA A 39 5.49 -23.82 -5.27
N ALA A 40 6.74 -24.12 -4.92
CA ALA A 40 7.68 -23.14 -4.42
C ALA A 40 8.58 -22.72 -5.59
N GLU A 41 8.22 -21.59 -6.22
CA GLU A 41 9.06 -20.86 -7.15
C GLU A 41 10.20 -20.22 -6.34
N LYS A 42 11.35 -20.89 -6.33
CA LYS A 42 12.59 -20.44 -5.71
C LYS A 42 13.45 -19.86 -6.83
N VAL A 43 13.55 -18.54 -6.89
CA VAL A 43 14.54 -17.82 -7.70
C VAL A 43 15.73 -17.55 -6.79
N GLU A 44 16.83 -18.29 -6.99
CA GLU A 44 18.18 -17.87 -6.58
C GLU A 44 19.19 -18.58 -7.51
N GLU A 45 20.20 -17.81 -7.90
CA GLU A 45 21.18 -18.05 -8.97
C GLU A 45 22.23 -19.14 -8.66
N GLU A 46 22.78 -19.68 -9.74
CA GLU A 46 24.13 -20.25 -9.88
C GLU A 46 24.47 -21.59 -9.18
N SER A 47 24.34 -22.69 -9.92
CA SER A 47 25.30 -23.80 -9.87
C SER A 47 25.29 -24.53 -11.21
N GLU A 48 26.40 -24.36 -11.91
CA GLU A 48 26.81 -25.06 -13.12
C GLU A 48 27.05 -26.54 -12.78
N GLU A 49 26.03 -27.39 -12.90
CA GLU A 49 26.19 -28.84 -12.93
C GLU A 49 25.53 -29.42 -14.19
N GLU A 50 26.42 -29.78 -15.11
CA GLU A 50 26.33 -30.75 -16.17
C GLU A 50 25.39 -31.92 -15.82
N LEU A 51 24.10 -31.76 -16.10
CA LEU A 51 23.13 -32.86 -16.13
C LEU A 51 22.96 -33.30 -17.58
N GLU A 52 23.87 -34.16 -18.01
CA GLU A 52 23.54 -35.19 -19.00
C GLU A 52 22.35 -36.00 -18.46
N GLU A 53 21.13 -35.60 -18.81
CA GLU A 53 19.93 -36.39 -18.51
C GLU A 53 19.85 -37.56 -19.50
N PRO A 54 20.07 -38.81 -19.04
CA PRO A 54 19.85 -39.97 -19.85
C PRO A 54 18.34 -40.08 -20.08
N SER A 55 17.95 -40.22 -21.35
CA SER A 55 16.59 -40.56 -21.77
C SER A 55 15.87 -41.39 -20.70
N GLU A 56 14.87 -40.81 -20.04
CA GLU A 56 13.98 -41.55 -19.14
C GLU A 56 13.46 -42.75 -19.93
N LYS A 57 14.00 -43.94 -19.64
CA LYS A 57 13.58 -45.17 -20.30
C LYS A 57 12.17 -45.45 -19.82
N GLN A 58 11.19 -44.95 -20.56
CA GLN A 58 9.78 -45.24 -20.33
C GLN A 58 9.63 -46.75 -20.23
N LYS A 59 9.14 -47.23 -19.08
CA LYS A 59 9.07 -48.66 -18.77
C LYS A 59 8.02 -49.31 -19.66
N GLY A 60 8.38 -50.38 -20.37
CA GLY A 60 7.48 -51.21 -21.17
C GLY A 60 7.50 -50.92 -22.68
N ALA A 61 6.50 -51.43 -23.40
CA ALA A 61 6.43 -51.37 -24.87
C ALA A 61 6.19 -49.95 -25.44
N VAL A 62 5.96 -48.95 -24.58
CA VAL A 62 5.66 -47.56 -24.97
C VAL A 62 6.88 -46.87 -25.59
N GLY A 63 8.10 -47.21 -25.15
CA GLY A 63 9.34 -46.69 -25.73
C GLY A 63 9.71 -47.29 -27.09
N LEU A 64 9.04 -48.36 -27.53
CA LEU A 64 9.26 -49.02 -28.82
C LEU A 64 8.30 -48.50 -29.91
N ILE A 65 7.23 -47.80 -29.54
CA ILE A 65 6.27 -47.23 -30.48
C ILE A 65 6.82 -45.89 -30.98
N GLU A 66 7.18 -45.82 -32.26
CA GLU A 66 7.63 -44.58 -32.90
C GLU A 66 6.48 -43.56 -32.91
N ILE A 67 6.61 -42.50 -32.10
CA ILE A 67 5.66 -41.38 -32.10
C ILE A 67 5.87 -40.58 -33.38
N ASN A 68 5.24 -41.01 -34.48
CA ASN A 68 5.24 -40.31 -35.77
C ASN A 68 4.17 -39.21 -35.77
N ASN A 69 4.34 -38.23 -34.88
CA ASN A 69 3.51 -37.04 -34.88
C ASN A 69 4.16 -36.00 -35.82
N PRO A 70 3.55 -35.70 -36.98
CA PRO A 70 4.10 -34.74 -37.94
C PRO A 70 4.20 -33.31 -37.40
N ASN A 71 3.49 -33.00 -36.32
CA ASN A 71 3.57 -31.72 -35.60
C ASN A 71 4.52 -31.76 -34.39
N LEU A 72 5.30 -32.84 -34.20
CA LEU A 72 6.33 -32.92 -33.17
C LEU A 72 7.52 -32.05 -33.57
N VAL A 73 7.40 -30.75 -33.34
CA VAL A 73 8.47 -29.79 -33.58
C VAL A 73 9.59 -30.04 -32.57
N LYS A 74 10.63 -30.75 -33.00
CA LYS A 74 11.88 -30.90 -32.23
C LYS A 74 12.46 -29.51 -32.03
N ARG A 75 12.65 -29.10 -30.76
CA ARG A 75 13.28 -27.82 -30.42
C ARG A 75 14.70 -27.81 -30.99
N LYS A 76 15.00 -26.84 -31.87
CA LYS A 76 16.36 -26.62 -32.38
C LYS A 76 17.06 -25.68 -31.41
N ASN A 77 18.16 -26.13 -30.80
CA ASN A 77 19.01 -25.30 -29.95
C ASN A 77 19.76 -24.29 -30.83
N LEU A 78 19.20 -23.09 -31.00
CA LEU A 78 19.89 -22.00 -31.68
C LEU A 78 20.91 -21.38 -30.71
N LYS A 79 22.13 -21.15 -31.21
CA LYS A 79 23.20 -20.52 -30.43
C LYS A 79 22.96 -19.02 -30.40
N ALA A 80 23.26 -18.38 -29.27
CA ALA A 80 23.04 -16.94 -29.05
C ALA A 80 23.70 -16.01 -30.10
N ARG A 81 24.65 -16.53 -30.90
CA ARG A 81 25.34 -15.79 -31.95
C ARG A 81 24.55 -15.62 -33.25
N ASP A 82 23.53 -16.45 -33.48
CA ASP A 82 22.73 -16.45 -34.71
C ASP A 82 21.39 -15.70 -34.56
N VAL A 83 21.20 -15.00 -33.42
CA VAL A 83 20.00 -14.19 -33.17
C VAL A 83 20.26 -12.77 -33.70
N ASP A 84 19.71 -12.48 -34.88
CA ASP A 84 19.74 -11.13 -35.48
C ASP A 84 18.95 -10.12 -34.63
N ILE A 85 19.62 -9.38 -33.75
CA ILE A 85 19.04 -8.33 -32.88
C ILE A 85 18.51 -7.12 -33.69
N GLY A 86 18.93 -6.98 -34.96
CA GLY A 86 18.59 -5.84 -35.82
C GLY A 86 17.26 -5.95 -36.60
N LYS A 87 16.62 -7.12 -36.61
CA LYS A 87 15.27 -7.25 -37.16
C LYS A 87 14.31 -6.85 -36.05
N ILE A 88 13.82 -5.61 -36.10
CA ILE A 88 12.64 -5.19 -35.35
C ILE A 88 11.56 -6.18 -35.77
N THR A 89 11.33 -7.19 -34.95
CA THR A 89 10.19 -8.09 -35.10
C THR A 89 9.00 -7.17 -35.07
N GLU A 90 8.38 -6.97 -36.23
CA GLU A 90 7.17 -6.18 -36.32
C GLU A 90 6.16 -6.83 -35.39
N LEU A 91 6.00 -6.23 -34.20
CA LEU A 91 5.10 -6.71 -33.17
C LEU A 91 3.80 -7.09 -33.84
N SER A 92 3.37 -8.34 -33.61
CA SER A 92 2.17 -8.90 -34.19
C SER A 92 1.02 -7.90 -34.00
N ARG A 93 0.06 -7.82 -34.93
CA ARG A 93 -1.09 -6.89 -34.80
C ARG A 93 -1.71 -6.94 -33.41
N ARG A 94 -1.75 -8.14 -32.80
CA ARG A 94 -2.19 -8.38 -31.42
C ARG A 94 -1.32 -7.69 -30.36
N GLU A 95 0.00 -7.79 -30.48
CA GLU A 95 0.95 -7.20 -29.52
C GLU A 95 0.94 -5.66 -29.58
N ARG A 96 0.73 -5.08 -30.77
CA ARG A 96 0.58 -3.62 -30.92
C ARG A 96 -0.66 -3.10 -30.20
N GLU A 97 -1.79 -3.79 -30.36
CA GLU A 97 -3.04 -3.43 -29.69
C GLU A 97 -2.94 -3.60 -28.16
N GLU A 98 -2.27 -4.65 -27.69
CA GLU A 98 -2.04 -4.86 -26.26
C GLU A 98 -1.15 -3.78 -25.64
N ILE A 99 -0.08 -3.37 -26.33
CA ILE A 99 0.80 -2.28 -25.89
C ILE A 99 0.08 -0.93 -25.91
N GLU A 100 -0.75 -0.67 -26.91
CA GLU A 100 -1.56 0.55 -26.96
C GLU A 100 -2.60 0.58 -25.84
N LYS A 101 -3.22 -0.55 -25.52
CA LYS A 101 -4.15 -0.67 -24.39
C LYS A 101 -3.45 -0.45 -23.06
N GLN A 102 -2.25 -1.00 -22.88
CA GLN A 102 -1.42 -0.74 -21.70
C GLN A 102 -1.05 0.75 -21.59
N LYS A 103 -0.54 1.34 -22.67
CA LYS A 103 -0.20 2.78 -22.71
C LYS A 103 -1.40 3.68 -22.46
N ALA A 104 -2.58 3.32 -22.96
CA ALA A 104 -3.82 4.05 -22.72
C ALA A 104 -4.24 3.96 -21.25
N HIS A 105 -4.14 2.78 -20.64
CA HIS A 105 -4.38 2.59 -19.21
C HIS A 105 -3.39 3.39 -18.37
N GLU A 106 -2.10 3.32 -18.66
CA GLU A 106 -1.05 4.11 -17.97
C GLU A 106 -1.31 5.61 -18.09
N ARG A 107 -1.68 6.10 -19.27
CA ARG A 107 -2.05 7.51 -19.47
C ARG A 107 -3.26 7.90 -18.65
N TYR A 108 -4.26 7.03 -18.58
CA TYR A 108 -5.46 7.26 -17.77
C TYR A 108 -5.11 7.33 -16.28
N MET A 109 -4.33 6.37 -15.77
CA MET A 109 -3.84 6.36 -14.38
C MET A 109 -3.02 7.61 -14.07
N LYS A 110 -2.12 8.00 -14.96
CA LYS A 110 -1.30 9.20 -14.83
C LYS A 110 -2.13 10.49 -14.83
N LEU A 111 -3.18 10.57 -15.64
CA LEU A 111 -4.11 11.71 -15.65
C LEU A 111 -4.92 11.80 -14.34
N GLN A 112 -5.27 10.66 -13.78
CA GLN A 112 -5.98 10.55 -12.50
C GLN A 112 -5.07 10.95 -11.32
N GLU A 113 -3.82 10.49 -11.31
CA GLU A 113 -2.79 10.93 -10.35
C GLU A 113 -2.51 12.43 -10.45
N GLN A 114 -2.45 12.96 -11.67
CA GLN A 114 -2.29 14.40 -11.91
C GLN A 114 -3.52 15.22 -11.50
N GLY A 115 -4.63 14.58 -11.12
CA GLY A 115 -5.84 15.28 -10.75
C GLY A 115 -6.55 15.95 -11.94
N LYS A 116 -6.26 15.54 -13.18
CA LYS A 116 -6.81 16.19 -14.38
C LYS A 116 -8.21 15.68 -14.73
N THR A 117 -8.58 14.49 -14.29
CA THR A 117 -9.95 13.95 -14.43
C THR A 117 -10.91 14.71 -13.51
N GLU A 118 -12.17 14.86 -13.92
CA GLU A 118 -13.17 15.60 -13.13
C GLU A 118 -13.41 14.99 -11.75
N GLN A 119 -13.32 13.67 -11.65
CA GLN A 119 -13.46 12.95 -10.38
C GLN A 119 -12.30 13.31 -9.42
N SER A 120 -11.06 13.25 -9.90
CA SER A 120 -9.91 13.59 -9.07
C SER A 120 -9.87 15.06 -8.67
N ARG A 121 -10.34 15.99 -9.51
CA ARG A 121 -10.49 17.39 -9.11
C ARG A 121 -11.43 17.53 -7.92
N LYS A 122 -12.61 16.92 -7.98
CA LYS A 122 -13.59 16.91 -6.88
C LYS A 122 -13.02 16.29 -5.61
N ASP A 123 -12.26 15.20 -5.73
CA ASP A 123 -11.62 14.56 -4.59
C ASP A 123 -10.52 15.43 -3.98
N ILE A 124 -9.70 16.08 -4.80
CA ILE A 124 -8.68 17.05 -4.35
C ILE A 124 -9.35 18.23 -3.63
N GLU A 125 -10.41 18.79 -4.19
CA GLU A 125 -11.19 19.89 -3.59
C GLU A 125 -11.79 19.47 -2.25
N ARG A 126 -12.40 18.28 -2.18
CA ARG A 126 -12.95 17.72 -0.94
C ARG A 126 -11.86 17.54 0.12
N LEU A 127 -10.70 17.01 -0.27
CA LEU A 127 -9.55 16.85 0.64
C LEU A 127 -9.01 18.20 1.11
N ALA A 128 -8.95 19.21 0.23
CA ALA A 128 -8.54 20.56 0.59
C ALA A 128 -9.49 21.18 1.62
N LEU A 129 -10.80 21.04 1.45
CA LEU A 129 -11.81 21.52 2.40
C LEU A 129 -11.68 20.83 3.78
N ILE A 130 -11.41 19.53 3.81
CA ILE A 130 -11.15 18.80 5.07
C ILE A 130 -9.86 19.30 5.73
N ARG A 131 -8.79 19.53 4.97
CA ARG A 131 -7.53 20.08 5.49
C ARG A 131 -7.74 21.47 6.08
N GLN A 132 -8.48 22.35 5.39
CA GLN A 132 -8.84 23.68 5.88
C GLN A 132 -9.63 23.57 7.19
N ARG A 133 -10.69 22.77 7.23
CA ARG A 133 -11.50 22.58 8.45
C ARG A 133 -10.68 22.04 9.62
N ARG A 134 -9.73 21.14 9.37
CA ARG A 134 -8.80 20.63 10.40
C ARG A 134 -7.82 21.70 10.87
N ALA A 135 -7.25 22.48 9.95
CA ALA A 135 -6.34 23.57 10.26
C ALA A 135 -7.05 24.69 11.06
N GLU A 136 -8.25 25.07 10.65
CA GLU A 136 -9.09 26.05 11.37
C GLU A 136 -9.48 25.54 12.75
N ALA A 137 -9.84 24.26 12.89
CA ALA A 137 -10.12 23.68 14.20
C ALA A 137 -8.87 23.61 15.09
N ALA A 138 -7.68 23.39 14.52
CA ALA A 138 -6.43 23.44 15.26
C ALA A 138 -6.12 24.88 15.72
N ARG A 139 -6.23 25.86 14.81
CA ARG A 139 -6.05 27.29 15.13
C ARG A 139 -7.02 27.77 16.20
N LYS A 140 -8.32 27.44 16.10
CA LYS A 140 -9.31 27.77 17.14
C LYS A 140 -8.95 27.18 18.50
N ARG A 141 -8.49 25.93 18.55
CA ARG A 141 -8.04 25.32 19.82
C ARG A 141 -6.79 26.00 20.38
N GLU A 142 -5.89 26.49 19.53
CA GLU A 142 -4.72 27.24 19.96
C GLU A 142 -5.11 28.63 20.48
N GLU A 143 -5.99 29.34 19.78
CA GLU A 143 -6.55 30.62 20.20
C GLU A 143 -7.35 30.52 21.49
N ASP A 144 -8.18 29.47 21.66
CA ASP A 144 -8.90 29.23 22.92
C ASP A 144 -7.94 28.91 24.06
N LYS A 145 -6.85 28.17 23.79
CA LYS A 145 -5.81 27.90 24.80
C LYS A 145 -5.04 29.15 25.17
N THR A 146 -4.58 29.93 24.20
CA THR A 146 -3.84 31.16 24.46
C THR A 146 -4.74 32.21 25.10
N GLY A 147 -5.98 32.34 24.65
CA GLY A 147 -7.02 33.19 25.24
C GLY A 147 -7.33 32.79 26.68
N ASN A 148 -7.54 31.50 26.96
CA ASN A 148 -7.74 31.01 28.31
C ASN A 148 -6.50 31.27 29.19
N VAL A 149 -5.31 30.95 28.71
CA VAL A 149 -4.06 31.20 29.45
C VAL A 149 -3.86 32.70 29.70
N HIS A 150 -4.18 33.56 28.74
CA HIS A 150 -4.10 35.01 28.88
C HIS A 150 -5.13 35.54 29.91
N LEU A 151 -6.35 35.02 29.91
CA LEU A 151 -7.36 35.34 30.93
C LEU A 151 -6.92 34.89 32.33
N PHE A 152 -6.37 33.67 32.44
CA PHE A 152 -5.79 33.18 33.70
C PHE A 152 -4.62 34.05 34.17
N ALA A 153 -3.69 34.41 33.29
CA ALA A 153 -2.56 35.28 33.62
C ALA A 153 -3.02 36.69 34.05
N CYS A 154 -3.97 37.28 33.34
CA CYS A 154 -4.51 38.61 33.64
C CYS A 154 -5.25 38.63 34.99
N SER A 155 -6.04 37.59 35.29
CA SER A 155 -6.72 37.47 36.58
C SER A 155 -5.74 37.29 37.75
N LEU A 156 -4.69 36.49 37.59
CA LEU A 156 -3.63 36.35 38.59
C LEU A 156 -2.90 37.67 38.81
N PHE A 157 -2.54 38.37 37.75
CA PHE A 157 -1.86 39.67 37.83
C PHE A 157 -2.71 40.73 38.54
N ALA A 158 -4.01 40.83 38.24
CA ALA A 158 -4.93 41.72 38.92
C ALA A 158 -5.05 41.40 40.43
N SER A 159 -5.07 40.12 40.78
CA SER A 159 -5.12 39.66 42.18
C SER A 159 -3.86 40.05 42.94
N LEU A 160 -2.69 39.79 42.36
CA LEU A 160 -1.38 40.18 42.90
C LEU A 160 -1.27 41.70 43.09
N HIS A 161 -1.71 42.47 42.10
CA HIS A 161 -1.69 43.93 42.15
C HIS A 161 -2.61 44.46 43.27
N HIS A 162 -3.80 43.88 43.43
CA HIS A 162 -4.72 44.24 44.51
C HIS A 162 -4.14 43.93 45.90
N ILE A 163 -3.49 42.77 46.06
CA ILE A 163 -2.78 42.42 47.31
C ILE A 163 -1.66 43.42 47.57
N TYR A 164 -0.84 43.73 46.57
CA TYR A 164 0.27 44.68 46.69
C TYR A 164 -0.21 46.08 47.13
N ILE A 165 -1.28 46.59 46.50
CA ILE A 165 -1.89 47.86 46.90
C ILE A 165 -2.38 47.81 48.36
N LYS A 166 -3.00 46.70 48.77
CA LYS A 166 -3.52 46.54 50.13
C LYS A 166 -2.39 46.53 51.17
N VAL A 167 -1.33 45.76 50.91
CA VAL A 167 -0.13 45.74 51.77
C VAL A 167 0.55 47.11 51.82
N PHE A 168 0.64 47.80 50.69
CA PHE A 168 1.23 49.14 50.61
C PHE A 168 0.42 50.17 51.41
N MET A 169 -0.92 50.16 51.27
CA MET A 169 -1.81 51.03 52.04
C MET A 169 -1.76 50.73 53.54
N GLU A 170 -1.80 49.45 53.94
CA GLU A 170 -1.70 49.05 55.35
C GLU A 170 -0.35 49.44 55.98
N SER A 171 0.74 49.38 55.21
CA SER A 171 2.07 49.79 55.67
C SER A 171 2.16 51.31 55.85
N ARG A 172 1.48 52.08 55.00
CA ARG A 172 1.45 53.55 55.07
C ARG A 172 0.54 54.08 56.19
N LEU A 173 -0.48 53.32 56.58
CA LEU A 173 -1.38 53.67 57.70
C LEU A 173 -0.77 53.34 59.09
N LYS A 174 0.24 52.48 59.14
CA LYS A 174 0.92 52.06 60.38
C LYS A 174 2.18 52.90 60.70
N ALA A 175 2.61 53.78 59.80
CA ALA A 175 3.71 54.72 59.98
C ALA A 175 3.16 56.11 60.28
#